data_AF-A0A838MPN2-F1
#
_entry.id   AF-A0A838MPN2-F1
#
_cell.length_a   1.000
_cell.length_b   1.000
_cell.length_c   1.000
_cell.angle_alpha   90.00
_cell.angle_beta   90.00
_cell.angle_gamma   90.00
#
_symmetry.space_group_name_H-M   'P 1'
#
loop_
_entity.id
_entity.type
_entity.pdbx_description
1 polymer ?
#
loop_
_entity_poly.entity_id
_entity_poly.type
_entity_poly.pdbx_seq_one_letter_code
_entity_poly.pdbx_strand_id
1 'polypeptide(L)'
;MSKPSHDTWMPFYPGAYLRQTGRLTTAQHGAYLLLLLEAWAHDGLIPDDDDELAQITRMSLREWRANKAKVLRFWTASEGGFRQERLDQELARAKHLVAVKSEAGKASAEARKRQQNGSARSTPVGTPVAADDEQTGIPSQSPSSVPNGTGAAAPIDAEKKAWQDAVQLLETAGAMKNSAARSFVAIV
;
A
#
# COMPACT_ATOMS: atom_id res chain seq x y z
N MET A 1 -6.41 18.27 11.89
CA MET A 1 -5.60 17.14 12.37
C MET A 1 -5.13 16.31 11.18
N SER A 2 -3.83 16.15 10.98
CA SER A 2 -3.31 15.11 10.07
C SER A 2 -3.81 13.76 10.59
N LYS A 3 -4.32 12.89 9.70
CA LYS A 3 -4.71 11.53 10.09
C LYS A 3 -3.44 10.83 10.62
N PRO A 4 -3.45 10.27 11.83
CA PRO A 4 -2.25 9.64 12.37
C PRO A 4 -1.85 8.46 11.46
N SER A 5 -0.54 8.27 11.30
CA SER A 5 0.06 7.35 10.32
C SER A 5 -0.20 5.86 10.58
N HIS A 6 -0.94 5.51 11.64
CA HIS A 6 -1.19 4.13 12.09
C HIS A 6 -1.83 3.22 11.02
N ASP A 7 -2.48 3.78 10.00
CA ASP A 7 -3.06 3.02 8.86
C ASP A 7 -2.07 2.81 7.69
N THR A 8 -0.83 3.28 7.82
CA THR A 8 0.16 3.22 6.72
C THR A 8 0.91 1.89 6.77
N TRP A 9 0.81 1.11 5.69
CA TRP A 9 1.55 -0.14 5.54
C TRP A 9 3.05 0.06 5.67
N MET A 10 3.70 -0.69 6.58
CA MET A 10 5.15 -0.69 6.76
C MET A 10 5.82 -1.76 5.89
N PRO A 11 6.77 -1.40 5.02
CA PRO A 11 7.57 -2.37 4.29
C PRO A 11 8.54 -3.09 5.23
N PHE A 12 8.49 -4.42 5.22
CA PHE A 12 9.41 -5.26 5.97
C PHE A 12 10.19 -6.19 5.04
N TYR A 13 11.52 -6.16 5.14
CA TYR A 13 12.43 -6.92 4.29
C TYR A 13 13.24 -7.91 5.15
N PRO A 14 12.77 -9.16 5.33
CA PRO A 14 13.37 -10.11 6.27
C PRO A 14 14.86 -10.37 6.02
N GLY A 15 15.27 -10.50 4.76
CA GLY A 15 16.67 -10.74 4.41
C GLY A 15 17.60 -9.58 4.78
N ALA A 16 17.16 -8.33 4.55
CA ALA A 16 17.95 -7.16 4.95
C ALA A 16 17.99 -7.01 6.48
N TYR A 17 16.85 -7.24 7.12
CA TYR A 17 16.71 -7.23 8.57
C TYR A 17 17.65 -8.24 9.23
N LEU A 18 17.62 -9.52 8.81
CA LEU A 18 18.45 -10.58 9.40
C LEU A 18 19.95 -10.36 9.17
N ARG A 19 20.36 -9.79 8.02
CA ARG A 19 21.77 -9.45 7.77
C ARG A 19 22.31 -8.40 8.75
N GLN A 20 21.50 -7.40 9.10
CA GLN A 20 21.90 -6.34 10.02
C GLN A 20 21.81 -6.77 11.49
N THR A 21 20.85 -7.64 11.81
CA THR A 21 20.51 -8.00 13.19
C THR A 21 21.04 -9.36 13.64
N GLY A 22 21.66 -10.16 12.78
CA GLY A 22 22.03 -11.56 13.08
C GLY A 22 23.00 -11.81 14.23
N ARG A 23 23.53 -10.78 14.89
CA ARG A 23 24.35 -10.88 16.12
C ARG A 23 23.59 -10.48 17.39
N LEU A 24 22.30 -10.17 17.28
CA LEU A 24 21.44 -9.88 18.42
C LEU A 24 20.94 -11.17 19.06
N THR A 25 20.70 -11.13 20.36
CA THR A 25 19.91 -12.17 21.04
C THR A 25 18.44 -12.03 20.69
N THR A 26 17.63 -13.06 20.94
CA THR A 26 16.17 -13.02 20.68
C THR A 26 15.50 -11.83 21.38
N ALA A 27 15.88 -11.55 22.63
CA ALA A 27 15.35 -10.41 23.38
C ALA A 27 15.72 -9.07 22.72
N GLN A 28 16.97 -8.93 22.26
CA GLN A 28 17.43 -7.73 21.56
C GLN A 28 16.76 -7.56 20.19
N HIS A 29 16.52 -8.66 19.47
CA HIS A 29 15.72 -8.64 18.24
C HIS A 29 14.30 -8.15 18.51
N GLY A 30 13.65 -8.67 19.56
CA GLY A 30 12.32 -8.23 19.98
C GLY A 30 12.28 -6.73 20.30
N ALA A 31 13.21 -6.27 21.13
CA ALA A 31 13.35 -4.84 21.46
C ALA A 31 13.56 -3.98 20.21
N TYR A 32 14.48 -4.36 19.34
CA TYR A 32 14.74 -3.63 18.10
C TYR A 32 13.51 -3.57 17.18
N LEU A 33 12.79 -4.67 17.01
CA LEU A 33 11.57 -4.71 16.22
C LEU A 33 10.47 -3.82 16.82
N LEU A 34 10.27 -3.87 18.14
CA LEU A 34 9.29 -3.02 18.82
C LEU A 34 9.60 -1.53 18.65
N LEU A 35 10.88 -1.13 18.73
CA LEU A 35 11.28 0.25 18.45
C LEU A 35 11.06 0.66 16.99
N LEU A 36 11.26 -0.24 16.02
CA LEU A 36 10.93 0.05 14.62
C LEU A 36 9.43 0.29 14.42
N LEU A 37 8.59 -0.51 15.09
CA LEU A 37 7.15 -0.36 15.04
C LEU A 37 6.68 0.95 15.69
N GLU A 38 7.26 1.29 16.84
CA GLU A 38 7.02 2.56 17.52
C GLU A 38 7.42 3.74 16.62
N ALA A 39 8.66 3.74 16.13
CA ALA A 39 9.14 4.77 15.23
C ALA A 39 8.26 4.91 13.97
N TRP A 40 7.80 3.80 13.39
CA TRP A 40 6.90 3.85 12.24
C TRP A 40 5.57 4.55 12.56
N ALA A 41 4.99 4.26 13.74
CA ALA A 41 3.78 4.90 14.21
C ALA A 41 3.99 6.39 14.57
N HIS A 42 5.22 6.77 14.93
CA HIS A 42 5.58 8.11 15.42
C HIS A 42 6.53 8.86 14.47
N ASP A 43 6.26 8.80 13.15
CA ASP A 43 6.95 9.60 12.13
C ASP A 43 8.50 9.48 12.14
N GLY A 44 8.98 8.29 12.49
CA GLY A 44 10.38 7.88 12.49
C GLY A 44 11.13 8.22 13.78
N LEU A 45 10.45 8.77 14.79
CA LEU A 45 11.05 9.22 16.04
C LEU A 45 10.68 8.29 17.20
N ILE A 46 11.66 7.98 18.03
CA ILE A 46 11.46 7.35 19.35
C ILE A 46 12.05 8.25 20.44
N PRO A 47 11.50 8.24 21.67
CA PRO A 47 11.98 9.07 22.77
C PRO A 47 13.43 8.72 23.17
N ASP A 48 14.17 9.69 23.70
CA ASP A 48 15.42 9.45 24.43
C ASP A 48 15.17 9.47 25.94
N ASP A 49 14.28 8.58 26.37
CA ASP A 49 13.97 8.33 27.78
C ASP A 49 14.03 6.82 28.05
N ASP A 50 14.79 6.42 29.07
CA ASP A 50 15.01 5.00 29.36
C ASP A 50 13.77 4.30 29.90
N ASP A 51 12.89 5.02 30.62
CA ASP A 51 11.67 4.45 31.16
C ASP A 51 10.65 4.23 30.05
N GLU A 52 10.49 5.18 29.13
CA GLU A 52 9.66 5.03 27.94
C GLU A 52 10.18 3.91 27.02
N LEU A 53 11.49 3.89 26.73
CA LEU A 53 12.08 2.85 25.89
C LEU A 53 11.95 1.46 26.51
N ALA A 54 12.06 1.33 27.84
CA ALA A 54 11.80 0.08 28.54
C ALA A 54 10.34 -0.37 28.36
N GLN A 55 9.37 0.54 28.48
CA GLN A 55 7.95 0.25 28.24
C GLN A 55 7.67 -0.17 26.80
N ILE A 56 8.18 0.57 25.82
CA ILE A 56 8.01 0.27 24.38
C ILE A 56 8.59 -1.11 24.05
N THR A 57 9.78 -1.42 24.58
CA THR A 57 10.45 -2.70 24.34
C THR A 57 9.92 -3.84 25.21
N ARG A 58 8.96 -3.55 26.11
CA ARG A 58 8.35 -4.50 27.06
C ARG A 58 9.39 -5.17 27.96
N MET A 59 10.43 -4.43 28.32
CA MET A 59 11.49 -4.85 29.21
C MET A 59 11.35 -4.13 30.55
N SER A 60 11.82 -4.75 31.64
CA SER A 60 12.10 -3.97 32.84
C SER A 60 13.21 -2.94 32.56
N LEU A 61 13.23 -1.83 33.30
CA LEU A 61 14.28 -0.81 33.16
C LEU A 61 15.69 -1.39 33.28
N ARG A 62 15.88 -2.38 34.15
CA ARG A 62 17.16 -3.07 34.33
C ARG A 62 17.56 -3.87 33.07
N GLU A 63 16.63 -4.61 32.49
CA GLU A 63 16.86 -5.37 31.26
C GLU A 63 17.10 -4.44 30.07
N TRP A 64 16.33 -3.36 29.97
CA TRP A 64 16.52 -2.34 28.94
C TRP A 64 17.94 -1.77 29.01
N ARG A 65 18.39 -1.29 30.19
CA ARG A 65 19.73 -0.74 30.36
C ARG A 65 20.85 -1.72 29.99
N ALA A 66 20.67 -3.01 30.27
CA ALA A 66 21.63 -4.04 29.88
C ALA A 66 21.71 -4.26 28.35
N ASN A 67 20.63 -3.97 27.63
CA ASN A 67 20.51 -4.19 26.18
C ASN A 67 20.60 -2.90 25.34
N LYS A 68 20.40 -1.73 25.94
CA LYS A 68 20.28 -0.41 25.29
C LYS A 68 21.38 -0.17 24.27
N ALA A 69 22.64 -0.35 24.66
CA ALA A 69 23.78 -0.11 23.77
C ALA A 69 23.77 -1.01 22.52
N LYS A 70 23.30 -2.26 22.63
CA LYS A 70 23.22 -3.18 21.49
C LYS A 70 22.05 -2.82 20.57
N VAL A 71 20.95 -2.32 21.11
CA VAL A 71 19.75 -1.98 20.32
C VAL A 71 19.90 -0.59 19.70
N LEU A 72 20.34 0.41 20.45
CA LEU A 72 20.47 1.80 19.99
C LEU A 72 21.62 2.02 19.00
N ARG A 73 22.54 1.05 18.81
CA ARG A 73 23.60 1.17 17.78
C ARG A 73 23.07 1.31 16.34
N PHE A 74 21.81 0.92 16.11
CA PHE A 74 21.15 1.01 14.81
C PHE A 74 20.38 2.34 14.61
N TRP A 75 20.44 3.21 15.61
CA TRP A 75 19.74 4.46 15.68
C TRP A 75 20.73 5.62 15.77
N THR A 76 20.31 6.79 15.31
CA THR A 76 21.09 8.02 15.36
C THR A 76 20.35 9.01 16.25
N ALA A 77 21.09 9.69 17.14
CA ALA A 77 20.53 10.77 17.94
C ALA A 77 20.04 11.91 17.04
N SER A 78 18.88 12.44 17.37
CA SER A 78 18.20 13.53 16.67
C SER A 78 17.62 14.49 17.71
N GLU A 79 17.20 15.67 17.27
CA GLU A 79 16.39 16.54 18.11
C GLU A 79 15.12 15.78 18.55
N GLY A 80 14.89 15.72 19.87
CA GLY A 80 13.73 15.06 20.47
C GLY A 80 13.82 13.54 20.61
N GLY A 81 14.93 12.89 20.26
CA GLY A 81 15.10 11.45 20.51
C GLY A 81 16.02 10.73 19.54
N PHE A 82 15.62 9.55 19.08
CA PHE A 82 16.38 8.77 18.10
C PHE A 82 15.61 8.54 16.81
N ARG A 83 16.34 8.47 15.69
CA ARG A 83 15.83 8.16 14.36
C ARG A 83 16.65 7.10 13.66
N GLN A 84 16.09 6.52 12.61
CA GLN A 84 16.80 5.60 11.72
C GLN A 84 16.62 6.03 10.25
N GLU A 85 17.73 6.32 9.58
CA GLU A 85 17.75 6.82 8.20
C GLU A 85 16.95 5.93 7.23
N ARG A 86 17.16 4.61 7.30
CA ARG A 86 16.41 3.66 6.46
C ARG A 86 14.90 3.79 6.69
N LEU A 87 14.46 3.85 7.94
CA LEU A 87 13.06 3.94 8.29
C LEU A 87 12.46 5.26 7.80
N ASP A 88 13.18 6.37 7.93
CA ASP A 88 12.77 7.67 7.43
C ASP A 88 12.56 7.67 5.91
N GLN A 89 13.45 7.00 5.16
CA GLN A 89 13.29 6.81 3.71
C GLN A 89 12.04 5.99 3.36
N GLU A 90 11.76 4.92 4.12
CA GLU A 90 10.56 4.10 3.94
C GLU A 90 9.28 4.91 4.25
N LEU A 91 9.30 5.71 5.33
CA LEU A 91 8.19 6.60 5.71
C LEU A 91 7.92 7.65 4.64
N ALA A 92 8.97 8.30 4.10
CA ALA A 92 8.83 9.26 3.03
C ALA A 92 8.20 8.63 1.77
N ARG A 93 8.64 7.43 1.40
CA ARG A 93 8.05 6.67 0.28
C ARG A 93 6.59 6.30 0.54
N ALA A 94 6.27 5.84 1.75
CA ALA A 94 4.91 5.47 2.09
C ALA A 94 3.96 6.69 2.06
N LYS A 95 4.38 7.82 2.63
CA LYS A 95 3.65 9.10 2.58
C LYS A 95 3.41 9.54 1.13
N HIS A 96 4.44 9.45 0.28
CA HIS A 96 4.31 9.77 -1.14
C HIS A 96 3.28 8.87 -1.85
N LEU A 97 3.35 7.55 -1.64
CA LEU A 97 2.41 6.59 -2.24
C LEU A 97 0.96 6.84 -1.80
N VAL A 98 0.75 7.16 -0.52
CA VAL A 98 -0.58 7.51 0.01
C VAL A 98 -1.11 8.78 -0.68
N ALA A 99 -0.28 9.81 -0.83
CA ALA A 99 -0.66 11.04 -1.51
C ALA A 99 -1.05 10.78 -2.98
N VAL A 100 -0.22 10.06 -3.73
CA VAL A 100 -0.49 9.71 -5.15
C VAL A 100 -1.79 8.92 -5.27
N LYS A 101 -2.01 7.91 -4.41
CA LYS A 101 -3.26 7.13 -4.41
C LYS A 101 -4.48 7.97 -4.07
N SER A 102 -4.36 8.90 -3.13
CA SER A 102 -5.44 9.81 -2.77
C SER A 102 -5.84 10.69 -3.96
N GLU A 103 -4.87 11.30 -4.65
CA GLU A 103 -5.12 12.15 -5.81
C GLU A 103 -5.72 11.37 -6.99
N ALA A 104 -5.20 10.17 -7.29
CA ALA A 104 -5.78 9.30 -8.30
C ALA A 104 -7.23 8.90 -7.95
N GLY A 105 -7.51 8.61 -6.68
CA GLY A 105 -8.85 8.30 -6.18
C GLY A 105 -9.83 9.47 -6.36
N LYS A 106 -9.41 10.69 -6.04
CA LYS A 106 -10.20 11.92 -6.26
C LYS A 106 -10.47 12.15 -7.74
N ALA A 107 -9.45 12.10 -8.59
CA ALA A 107 -9.60 12.28 -10.03
C ALA A 107 -10.57 11.25 -10.64
N SER A 108 -10.46 9.98 -10.21
CA SER A 108 -11.37 8.91 -10.63
C SER A 108 -12.82 9.17 -10.17
N ALA A 109 -13.01 9.64 -8.94
CA ALA A 109 -14.33 10.00 -8.42
C ALA A 109 -14.96 11.17 -9.20
N GLU A 110 -14.18 12.20 -9.51
CA GLU A 110 -14.63 13.33 -10.32
C GLU A 110 -15.02 12.90 -11.74
N ALA A 111 -14.21 12.04 -12.39
CA ALA A 111 -14.53 11.50 -13.71
C ALA A 111 -15.86 10.73 -13.70
N ARG A 112 -16.09 9.87 -12.69
CA ARG A 112 -17.37 9.16 -12.53
C ARG A 112 -18.55 10.11 -12.32
N LYS A 113 -18.37 11.17 -11.52
CA LYS A 113 -19.42 12.17 -11.28
C LYS A 113 -19.77 12.93 -12.57
N ARG A 114 -18.77 13.28 -13.39
CA ARG A 114 -18.98 13.93 -14.70
C ARG A 114 -19.73 13.01 -15.67
N GLN A 115 -19.43 11.72 -15.68
CA GLN A 115 -20.13 10.73 -16.50
C GLN A 115 -21.59 10.51 -16.05
N GLN A 116 -21.86 10.50 -14.74
CA GLN A 116 -23.23 10.41 -14.22
C GLN A 116 -24.08 11.62 -14.59
N ASN A 117 -23.52 12.83 -14.50
CA ASN A 117 -24.24 14.06 -14.88
C ASN A 117 -24.52 14.16 -16.40
N GLY A 118 -23.75 13.47 -17.24
CA GLY A 118 -23.97 13.38 -18.69
C GLY A 118 -24.91 12.23 -19.12
N SER A 119 -25.25 11.32 -18.21
CA SER A 119 -26.07 10.14 -18.50
C SER A 119 -27.53 10.39 -18.08
N ALA A 120 -28.28 11.16 -18.87
CA ALA A 120 -29.73 11.31 -18.74
C ALA A 120 -30.55 10.08 -19.19
N ARG A 121 -29.92 8.89 -19.26
CA ARG A 121 -30.52 7.63 -19.71
C ARG A 121 -30.25 6.49 -18.71
N SER A 122 -30.54 6.72 -17.44
CA SER A 122 -30.71 5.62 -16.49
C SER A 122 -32.12 5.05 -16.66
N THR A 123 -32.25 3.91 -17.33
CA THR A 123 -33.49 3.13 -17.26
C THR A 123 -33.58 2.50 -15.87
N PRO A 124 -34.67 2.69 -15.10
CA PRO A 124 -34.85 1.97 -13.86
C PRO A 124 -35.12 0.50 -14.20
N VAL A 125 -34.20 -0.40 -13.84
CA VAL A 125 -34.54 -1.82 -13.75
C VAL A 125 -35.39 -1.96 -12.49
N GLY A 126 -36.70 -2.08 -12.68
CA GLY A 126 -37.63 -2.41 -11.60
C GLY A 126 -37.42 -3.87 -11.21
N THR A 127 -36.91 -4.10 -10.01
CA THR A 127 -36.94 -5.43 -9.37
C THR A 127 -38.33 -5.61 -8.74
N PRO A 128 -39.18 -6.55 -9.19
CA PRO A 128 -40.39 -6.86 -8.45
C PRO A 128 -40.01 -7.66 -7.20
N VAL A 129 -40.32 -7.08 -6.04
CA VAL A 129 -40.28 -7.76 -4.74
C VAL A 129 -41.55 -8.61 -4.66
N ALA A 130 -41.39 -9.94 -4.70
CA ALA A 130 -42.37 -10.84 -4.11
C ALA A 130 -41.85 -11.16 -2.71
N ALA A 131 -42.51 -10.60 -1.71
CA ALA A 131 -42.40 -11.03 -0.32
C ALA A 131 -43.18 -12.32 -0.18
N ASP A 132 -42.55 -13.37 0.34
CA ASP A 132 -43.23 -14.37 1.16
C ASP A 132 -42.26 -14.83 2.26
N ASP A 133 -42.80 -14.75 3.45
CA ASP A 133 -42.21 -14.95 4.77
C ASP A 133 -42.32 -16.45 5.12
N GLU A 134 -41.22 -17.08 5.57
CA GLU A 134 -41.19 -18.01 6.72
C GLU A 134 -39.85 -18.79 6.80
N GLN A 135 -39.05 -18.33 7.77
CA GLN A 135 -38.54 -19.11 8.90
C GLN A 135 -37.24 -19.97 8.79
N THR A 136 -36.36 -19.66 9.75
CA THR A 136 -35.29 -20.44 10.42
C THR A 136 -33.90 -20.60 9.78
N GLY A 137 -32.88 -20.03 10.46
CA GLY A 137 -31.51 -20.56 10.49
C GLY A 137 -30.39 -19.53 10.32
N ILE A 138 -29.67 -19.22 11.40
CA ILE A 138 -28.51 -18.30 11.53
C ILE A 138 -27.27 -18.85 10.75
N PRO A 139 -26.13 -18.13 10.57
CA PRO A 139 -25.83 -16.95 9.74
C PRO A 139 -24.77 -17.20 8.62
N SER A 140 -24.67 -16.24 7.70
CA SER A 140 -23.45 -15.75 6.99
C SER A 140 -22.43 -16.78 6.46
N GLN A 141 -22.57 -17.16 5.19
CA GLN A 141 -21.45 -17.64 4.38
C GLN A 141 -20.86 -16.47 3.59
N SER A 142 -19.63 -16.06 3.93
CA SER A 142 -18.83 -15.18 3.09
C SER A 142 -18.17 -16.00 1.98
N PRO A 143 -18.41 -15.73 0.69
CA PRO A 143 -17.67 -16.41 -0.37
C PRO A 143 -16.25 -15.85 -0.42
N SER A 144 -15.30 -16.66 0.05
CA SER A 144 -13.87 -16.44 -0.18
C SER A 144 -13.60 -16.66 -1.67
N SER A 145 -13.24 -15.59 -2.39
CA SER A 145 -12.55 -15.71 -3.68
C SER A 145 -11.15 -15.16 -3.53
N VAL A 146 -10.19 -16.07 -3.72
CA VAL A 146 -8.75 -15.89 -3.66
C VAL A 146 -8.32 -14.94 -4.78
N PRO A 147 -7.60 -13.83 -4.54
CA PRO A 147 -6.91 -13.12 -5.61
C PRO A 147 -5.61 -13.85 -5.89
N ASN A 148 -5.59 -14.61 -6.98
CA ASN A 148 -4.38 -15.21 -7.51
C ASN A 148 -3.44 -14.07 -7.96
N GLY A 149 -2.27 -13.97 -7.35
CA GLY A 149 -1.26 -12.99 -7.72
C GLY A 149 -0.52 -13.45 -8.97
N THR A 150 -0.54 -12.64 -10.03
CA THR A 150 0.51 -12.66 -11.06
C THR A 150 0.52 -11.33 -11.83
N GLY A 151 1.71 -10.72 -11.91
CA GLY A 151 2.03 -9.69 -12.91
C GLY A 151 1.64 -8.27 -12.52
N ALA A 152 2.63 -7.38 -12.47
CA ALA A 152 2.41 -5.95 -12.50
C ALA A 152 1.55 -5.59 -13.72
N ALA A 153 0.29 -5.22 -13.48
CA ALA A 153 -0.59 -4.72 -14.53
C ALA A 153 -0.03 -3.38 -15.03
N ALA A 154 0.52 -3.38 -16.24
CA ALA A 154 0.57 -2.15 -17.02
C ALA A 154 -0.85 -1.56 -17.05
N PRO A 155 -1.03 -0.22 -16.98
CA PRO A 155 -2.36 0.35 -17.06
C PRO A 155 -3.03 -0.16 -18.34
N ILE A 156 -4.22 -0.74 -18.22
CA ILE A 156 -5.02 -1.26 -19.36
C ILE A 156 -5.15 -0.18 -20.47
N ASP A 157 -5.06 1.09 -20.08
CA ASP A 157 -5.07 2.26 -20.97
C ASP A 157 -3.78 2.43 -21.79
N ALA A 158 -2.62 2.02 -21.27
CA ALA A 158 -1.33 2.14 -21.97
C ALA A 158 -1.22 1.13 -23.13
N GLU A 159 -1.70 -0.09 -22.92
CA GLU A 159 -1.75 -1.13 -23.95
C GLU A 159 -2.76 -0.76 -25.05
N LYS A 160 -3.94 -0.25 -24.65
CA LYS A 160 -4.96 0.24 -25.58
C LYS A 160 -4.46 1.43 -26.41
N LYS A 161 -3.70 2.34 -25.80
CA LYS A 161 -3.09 3.49 -26.49
C LYS A 161 -1.99 3.05 -27.45
N ALA A 162 -1.10 2.15 -27.03
CA ALA A 162 -0.05 1.62 -27.89
C ALA A 162 -0.62 0.89 -29.11
N TRP A 163 -1.71 0.14 -28.93
CA TRP A 163 -2.43 -0.52 -30.01
C TRP A 163 -3.04 0.49 -31.01
N GLN A 164 -3.65 1.57 -30.51
CA GLN A 164 -4.21 2.62 -31.35
C GLN A 164 -3.12 3.38 -32.13
N ASP A 165 -2.01 3.71 -31.47
CA ASP A 165 -0.88 4.40 -32.08
C ASP A 165 -0.24 3.54 -33.19
N ALA A 166 -0.13 2.22 -32.99
CA ALA A 166 0.40 1.28 -33.98
C ALA A 166 -0.51 1.15 -35.22
N VAL A 167 -1.84 1.07 -35.03
CA VAL A 167 -2.81 1.05 -36.14
C VAL A 167 -2.73 2.36 -36.93
N GLN A 168 -2.63 3.51 -36.25
CA GLN A 168 -2.56 4.82 -36.89
C GLN A 168 -1.27 5.00 -37.71
N LEU A 169 -0.14 4.45 -37.25
CA LEU A 169 1.13 4.47 -37.96
C LEU A 169 1.07 3.68 -39.28
N LEU A 170 0.44 2.50 -39.26
CA LEU A 170 0.30 1.65 -40.45
C LEU A 170 -0.64 2.27 -41.50
N GLU A 171 -1.65 3.02 -41.06
CA GLU A 171 -2.54 3.77 -41.95
C GLU A 171 -1.84 4.99 -42.57
N THR A 172 -1.10 5.76 -41.77
CA THR A 172 -0.41 6.99 -42.23
C THR A 172 0.79 6.68 -43.12
N ALA A 173 1.43 5.52 -42.96
CA ALA A 173 2.47 5.04 -43.85
C ALA A 173 1.93 4.56 -45.22
N GLY A 174 0.61 4.57 -45.44
CA GLY A 174 -0.02 4.20 -46.72
C GLY A 174 0.07 2.72 -47.08
N ALA A 175 0.49 1.86 -46.14
CA ALA A 175 0.78 0.46 -46.42
C ALA A 175 -0.49 -0.43 -46.43
N MET A 176 -1.54 -0.10 -45.65
CA MET A 176 -2.77 -0.91 -45.54
C MET A 176 -4.03 -0.10 -45.21
N LYS A 177 -5.21 -0.59 -45.63
CA LYS A 177 -6.53 -0.02 -45.26
C LYS A 177 -6.90 -0.41 -43.81
N ASN A 178 -7.64 0.44 -43.09
CA ASN A 178 -7.98 0.33 -41.66
C ASN A 178 -8.39 -1.08 -41.18
N SER A 179 -9.22 -1.77 -41.96
CA SER A 179 -9.65 -3.15 -41.64
C SER A 179 -8.48 -4.15 -41.60
N ALA A 180 -7.52 -4.04 -42.53
CA ALA A 180 -6.36 -4.93 -42.60
C ALA A 180 -5.29 -4.59 -41.54
N ALA A 181 -5.11 -3.30 -41.21
CA ALA A 181 -4.16 -2.87 -40.17
C ALA A 181 -4.56 -3.40 -38.79
N ARG A 182 -5.86 -3.39 -38.47
CA ARG A 182 -6.39 -3.93 -37.21
C ARG A 182 -6.21 -5.44 -37.09
N SER A 183 -6.44 -6.18 -38.17
CA SER A 183 -6.22 -7.63 -38.19
C SER A 183 -4.74 -8.00 -38.08
N PHE A 184 -3.84 -7.21 -38.64
CA PHE A 184 -2.40 -7.45 -38.57
C PHE A 184 -1.83 -7.29 -37.15
N VAL A 185 -2.20 -6.20 -36.45
CA VAL A 185 -1.73 -5.95 -35.07
C VAL A 185 -2.34 -6.93 -34.05
N ALA A 186 -3.44 -7.61 -34.39
CA ALA A 186 -4.07 -8.62 -33.52
C ALA A 186 -3.45 -10.03 -33.61
N ILE A 187 -2.58 -10.28 -34.60
CA ILE A 187 -1.96 -11.60 -34.86
C ILE A 187 -0.49 -11.66 -34.38
N VAL A 188 0.13 -10.51 -34.12
CA VAL A 188 1.51 -10.37 -33.59
C VAL A 188 1.49 -10.29 -32.07
#